data_AF-A0A344TKW4-F1
#
_entry.id   AF-A0A344TKW4-F1
#
_cell.length_a   1.000
_cell.length_b   1.000
_cell.length_c   1.000
_cell.angle_alpha   90.00
_cell.angle_beta   90.00
_cell.angle_gamma   90.00
#
_symmetry.space_group_name_H-M   'P 1'
#
loop_
_entity.id
_entity.type
_entity.pdbx_description
1 polymer ?
#
loop_
_entity_poly.entity_id
_entity_poly.type
_entity_poly.pdbx_seq_one_letter_code
_entity_poly.pdbx_strand_id
1 'polypeptide(L)'
;MKQRIVKIAVFLIALMGLNVLASFVFFRWDLTEEKRYSISDATKRLLQNLDGQVVVKVYLTGDFPAGFERLERAVQETLESFSDYAGANIAYRFIEPNDPKLQEELTQKGLIPTNLFANEDGKRTERLVFPGAMLVYEGKEYPVQLLKGNQSASPEERLNQSYEGVEFELASAIRRLTLKEHKRIGILVGHTKVPPPRFSDLLATLQQNYDLYFDVQNPDSWEKGDLLIIPKPDLPFTEDEKYRLDQFVMRGGKLVLFADGARVDSVSLEGTFAQPSALNLDDLLFKYGCRINQNLVKDLSCALLPLNVGNMGDKPQIKPMPWRFFPLINNFGKHPIVRNLDAIYTRFPSSIDTVDAPGIVKTPLLLTSQYTKLLKAPALVAYNEARQQPDPREYNAGVKNVALLLEGSFSSLYNNRLLPNDPRMSSFVGQGKPAKILVVSDGDMLVNDIDYARDAPFPLGYDRLSGKTFANKDFVLYAIDYLMDSEGLITARNKQVTLRPLDKIRLKEERTQWQLLNLLAPLVLIGLLGGVWQWTRKRKYATG
;
A
#
# COMPACT_ATOMS: atom_id res chain seq x y z
N MET A 1 -24.27 40.23 50.92
CA MET A 1 -23.72 40.62 49.59
C MET A 1 -22.22 40.37 49.46
N LYS A 2 -21.36 40.91 50.34
CA LYS A 2 -19.88 40.73 50.28
C LYS A 2 -19.40 39.27 50.16
N GLN A 3 -19.95 38.34 50.93
CA GLN A 3 -19.54 36.92 50.85
C GLN A 3 -19.88 36.24 49.51
N ARG A 4 -20.95 36.66 48.80
CA ARG A 4 -21.27 36.14 47.47
C ARG A 4 -20.29 36.66 46.42
N ILE A 5 -19.89 37.93 46.53
CA ILE A 5 -18.94 38.57 45.62
C ILE A 5 -17.55 37.90 45.75
N VAL A 6 -17.10 37.62 46.97
CA VAL A 6 -15.82 36.93 47.21
C VAL A 6 -15.84 35.52 46.62
N LYS A 7 -16.93 34.75 46.79
CA LYS A 7 -17.06 33.41 46.20
C LYS A 7 -17.04 33.44 44.67
N ILE A 8 -17.69 34.42 44.05
CA ILE A 8 -17.70 34.60 42.59
C ILE A 8 -16.30 34.99 42.09
N ALA A 9 -15.60 35.89 42.78
CA ALA A 9 -14.25 36.30 42.41
C ALA A 9 -13.24 35.13 42.50
N VAL A 10 -13.29 34.33 43.57
CA VAL A 10 -12.45 33.14 43.73
C VAL A 10 -12.75 32.11 42.63
N PHE A 11 -14.02 31.91 42.29
CA PHE A 11 -14.41 31.01 41.19
C PHE A 11 -13.85 31.51 39.84
N LEU A 12 -13.96 32.80 39.54
CA LEU A 12 -13.42 33.37 38.30
C LEU A 12 -11.89 33.27 38.23
N ILE A 13 -11.19 33.50 39.34
CA ILE A 13 -9.73 33.36 39.42
C ILE A 13 -9.32 31.90 39.24
N ALA A 14 -10.03 30.96 39.89
CA ALA A 14 -9.79 29.54 39.71
C ALA A 14 -10.07 29.09 38.27
N LEU A 15 -11.13 29.61 37.63
CA LEU A 15 -11.45 29.35 36.23
C LEU A 15 -10.37 29.90 35.29
N MET A 16 -9.87 31.11 35.55
CA MET A 16 -8.74 31.70 34.80
C MET A 16 -7.47 30.88 34.98
N GLY A 17 -7.14 30.50 36.22
CA GLY A 17 -5.99 29.66 36.52
C GLY A 17 -6.08 28.27 35.86
N LEU A 18 -7.27 27.66 35.87
CA LEU A 18 -7.54 26.40 35.17
C LEU A 18 -7.41 26.57 33.65
N ASN A 19 -7.90 27.68 33.08
CA ASN A 19 -7.77 27.96 31.65
C ASN A 19 -6.31 28.11 31.23
N VAL A 20 -5.51 28.83 32.04
CA VAL A 20 -4.07 28.98 31.82
C VAL A 20 -3.35 27.63 31.97
N LEU A 21 -3.64 26.83 33.00
CA LEU A 21 -3.10 25.48 33.15
C LEU A 21 -3.49 24.56 31.98
N ALA A 22 -4.73 24.65 31.52
CA ALA A 22 -5.21 23.92 30.36
C ALA A 22 -4.52 24.35 29.05
N SER A 23 -4.05 25.60 28.95
CA SER A 23 -3.24 26.03 27.80
C SER A 23 -1.82 25.45 27.78
N PHE A 24 -1.30 24.98 28.92
CA PHE A 24 0.01 24.34 29.01
C PHE A 24 -0.05 22.81 28.89
N VAL A 25 -1.21 22.20 29.16
CA VAL A 25 -1.41 20.75 29.06
C VAL A 25 -2.35 20.46 27.91
N PHE A 26 -1.78 20.28 26.71
CA PHE A 26 -2.54 19.92 25.52
C PHE A 26 -3.00 18.45 25.61
N PHE A 27 -4.24 18.23 26.02
CA PHE A 27 -4.85 16.90 26.10
C PHE A 27 -6.05 16.81 25.15
N ARG A 28 -5.85 16.21 23.97
CA ARG A 28 -6.92 15.96 22.98
C ARG A 28 -7.32 14.50 23.04
N TRP A 29 -8.53 14.24 23.55
CA TRP A 29 -9.10 12.90 23.51
C TRP A 29 -9.89 12.73 22.21
N ASP A 30 -9.41 11.84 21.35
CA ASP A 30 -10.16 11.41 20.18
C ASP A 30 -11.21 10.37 20.58
N LEU A 31 -12.47 10.82 20.65
CA LEU A 31 -13.63 9.99 20.98
C LEU A 31 -14.26 9.34 19.73
N THR A 32 -13.64 9.49 18.55
CA THR A 32 -14.13 8.80 17.36
C THR A 32 -13.85 7.31 17.45
N GLU A 33 -14.80 6.50 16.98
CA GLU A 33 -14.69 5.03 16.95
C GLU A 33 -13.42 4.55 16.22
N GLU A 34 -12.96 5.34 15.25
CA GLU A 34 -11.86 5.02 14.35
C GLU A 34 -10.53 5.69 14.73
N LYS A 35 -10.51 6.49 15.81
CA LYS A 35 -9.37 7.37 16.16
C LYS A 35 -8.90 8.23 14.97
N ARG A 36 -9.85 8.75 14.21
CA ARG A 36 -9.64 9.48 12.95
C ARG A 36 -8.75 10.70 13.11
N TYR A 37 -8.76 11.31 14.28
CA TYR A 37 -8.04 12.54 14.63
C TYR A 37 -6.78 12.27 15.44
N SER A 38 -6.33 11.02 15.53
CA SER A 38 -5.09 10.64 16.20
C SER A 38 -4.10 10.12 15.17
N ILE A 39 -2.83 10.48 15.25
CA ILE A 39 -1.76 9.87 14.42
C ILE A 39 -1.20 8.60 15.11
N SER A 40 -0.58 7.71 14.33
CA SER A 40 0.03 6.48 14.84
C SER A 40 1.23 6.78 15.75
N ASP A 41 1.55 5.85 16.65
CA ASP A 41 2.67 6.04 17.58
C ASP A 41 4.02 6.05 16.86
N ALA A 42 4.15 5.33 15.74
CA ALA A 42 5.31 5.40 14.87
C ALA A 42 5.49 6.80 14.27
N THR A 43 4.40 7.43 13.79
CA THR A 43 4.44 8.80 13.27
C THR A 43 4.81 9.79 14.38
N LYS A 44 4.27 9.66 15.60
CA LYS A 44 4.65 10.53 16.74
C LYS A 44 6.15 10.47 17.00
N ARG A 45 6.73 9.27 17.07
CA ARG A 45 8.17 9.08 17.30
C ARG A 45 9.01 9.69 16.18
N LEU A 46 8.59 9.54 14.91
CA LEU A 46 9.26 10.17 13.77
C LEU A 46 9.28 11.70 13.92
N LEU A 47 8.13 12.29 14.24
CA LEU A 47 7.96 13.74 14.34
C LEU A 47 8.72 14.37 15.50
N GLN A 48 8.79 13.68 16.64
CA GLN A 48 9.53 14.13 17.83
C GLN A 48 11.05 14.10 17.65
N ASN A 49 11.54 13.25 16.73
CA ASN A 49 12.97 13.06 16.47
C ASN A 49 13.46 13.86 15.25
N LEU A 50 12.71 14.84 14.78
CA LEU A 50 13.13 15.71 13.67
C LEU A 50 14.23 16.67 14.14
N ASP A 51 15.38 16.65 13.46
CA ASP A 51 16.51 17.55 13.76
C ASP A 51 16.44 18.90 13.04
N GLY A 52 15.56 19.02 12.04
CA GLY A 52 15.42 20.21 11.22
C GLY A 52 13.99 20.41 10.73
N GLN A 53 13.74 21.56 10.11
CA GLN A 53 12.42 21.92 9.63
C GLN A 53 12.09 21.23 8.29
N VAL A 54 10.98 20.48 8.28
CA VAL A 54 10.35 19.97 7.07
C VAL A 54 9.28 20.96 6.61
N VAL A 55 9.38 21.42 5.36
CA VAL A 55 8.39 22.31 4.75
C VAL A 55 7.51 21.52 3.78
N VAL A 56 6.20 21.50 4.02
CA VAL A 56 5.21 20.82 3.18
C VAL A 56 4.43 21.82 2.33
N LYS A 57 4.62 21.79 1.01
CA LYS A 57 3.86 22.59 0.05
C LYS A 57 2.74 21.73 -0.53
N VAL A 58 1.50 21.99 -0.15
CA VAL A 58 0.33 21.21 -0.61
C VAL A 58 -0.30 21.89 -1.81
N TYR A 59 -0.53 21.14 -2.90
CA TYR A 59 -1.11 21.65 -4.15
C TYR A 59 -2.58 21.25 -4.35
N LEU A 60 -3.16 20.62 -3.33
CA LEU A 60 -4.56 20.27 -3.22
C LEU A 60 -5.30 21.36 -2.43
N THR A 61 -5.60 22.48 -3.08
CA THR A 61 -6.50 23.52 -2.55
C THR A 61 -7.19 24.27 -3.69
N GLY A 62 -8.35 24.88 -3.41
CA GLY A 62 -9.14 25.67 -4.37
C GLY A 62 -10.63 25.31 -4.34
N ASP A 63 -11.37 25.75 -5.35
CA ASP A 63 -12.79 25.39 -5.49
C ASP A 63 -12.92 23.95 -6.01
N PHE A 64 -13.35 23.03 -5.13
CA PHE A 64 -13.38 21.60 -5.39
C PHE A 64 -14.76 21.00 -5.10
N PRO A 65 -15.14 19.91 -5.78
CA PRO A 65 -16.25 19.08 -5.36
C PRO A 65 -16.00 18.52 -3.96
N ALA A 66 -17.08 18.27 -3.22
CA ALA A 66 -17.05 17.78 -1.84
C ALA A 66 -16.09 16.61 -1.56
N GLY A 67 -15.87 15.72 -2.54
CA GLY A 67 -14.92 14.61 -2.40
C GLY A 67 -13.46 15.05 -2.28
N PHE A 68 -13.04 16.07 -3.03
CA PHE A 68 -11.69 16.64 -3.01
C PHE A 68 -11.51 17.62 -1.86
N GLU A 69 -12.51 18.45 -1.54
CA GLU A 69 -12.49 19.31 -0.32
C GLU A 69 -12.28 18.48 0.95
N ARG A 70 -12.87 17.28 0.99
CA ARG A 70 -12.68 16.35 2.11
C ARG A 70 -11.26 15.82 2.18
N LEU A 71 -10.63 15.53 1.04
CA LEU A 71 -9.23 15.09 1.00
C LEU A 71 -8.30 16.24 1.41
N GLU A 72 -8.54 17.45 0.92
CA GLU A 72 -7.84 18.67 1.35
C GLU A 72 -7.92 18.85 2.86
N ARG A 73 -9.13 18.76 3.43
CA ARG A 73 -9.32 18.84 4.89
C ARG A 73 -8.57 17.75 5.64
N ALA A 74 -8.55 16.53 5.12
CA ALA A 74 -7.79 15.42 5.72
C ALA A 74 -6.29 15.72 5.79
N VAL A 75 -5.75 16.30 4.71
CA VAL A 75 -4.35 16.73 4.60
C VAL A 75 -4.06 17.84 5.59
N GLN A 76 -4.94 18.83 5.67
CA GLN A 76 -4.84 19.92 6.65
C GLN A 76 -4.85 19.39 8.09
N GLU A 77 -5.86 18.59 8.46
CA GLU A 77 -6.00 18.01 9.80
C GLU A 77 -4.79 17.14 10.18
N THR A 78 -4.24 16.40 9.21
CA THR A 78 -3.04 15.57 9.41
C THR A 78 -1.80 16.44 9.63
N LEU A 79 -1.61 17.50 8.83
CA LEU A 79 -0.46 18.40 8.95
C LEU A 79 -0.52 19.26 10.22
N GLU A 80 -1.72 19.69 10.63
CA GLU A 80 -1.94 20.32 11.94
C GLU A 80 -1.51 19.38 13.05
N SER A 81 -1.99 18.12 13.02
CA SER A 81 -1.57 17.10 13.98
C SER A 81 -0.06 16.86 13.93
N PHE A 82 0.57 16.89 12.75
CA PHE A 82 2.02 16.74 12.62
C PHE A 82 2.76 17.91 13.27
N SER A 83 2.29 19.14 13.07
CA SER A 83 2.84 20.34 13.71
C SER A 83 2.66 20.36 15.22
N ASP A 84 1.57 19.80 15.75
CA ASP A 84 1.34 19.66 17.19
C ASP A 84 2.43 18.80 17.87
N TYR A 85 2.91 17.74 17.18
CA TYR A 85 3.94 16.85 17.72
C TYR A 85 5.38 17.26 17.37
N ALA A 86 5.61 17.85 16.19
CA ALA A 86 6.93 18.29 15.75
C ALA A 86 7.29 19.73 16.19
N GLY A 87 6.32 20.53 16.62
CA GLY A 87 6.50 21.95 16.91
C GLY A 87 6.98 22.72 15.68
N ALA A 88 8.01 23.55 15.87
CA ALA A 88 8.57 24.39 14.80
C ALA A 88 9.25 23.61 13.66
N ASN A 89 9.47 22.30 13.83
CA ASN A 89 10.13 21.45 12.84
C ASN A 89 9.20 21.03 11.69
N ILE A 90 7.92 21.38 11.74
CA ILE A 90 7.02 21.25 10.58
C ILE A 90 6.38 22.58 10.26
N ALA A 91 6.51 22.99 9.00
CA ALA A 91 5.79 24.11 8.42
C ALA A 91 5.06 23.63 7.18
N TYR A 92 3.85 24.14 6.95
CA TYR A 92 3.09 23.78 5.75
C TYR A 92 2.37 24.97 5.15
N ARG A 93 2.11 24.91 3.85
CA ARG A 93 1.32 25.91 3.13
C ARG A 93 0.56 25.28 1.97
N PHE A 94 -0.65 25.76 1.72
CA PHE A 94 -1.47 25.37 0.59
C PHE A 94 -1.26 26.37 -0.56
N ILE A 95 -1.08 25.85 -1.78
CA ILE A 95 -0.73 26.62 -2.98
C ILE A 95 -1.61 26.15 -4.12
N GLU A 96 -2.43 27.04 -4.68
CA GLU A 96 -3.17 26.74 -5.92
C GLU A 96 -2.22 26.78 -7.13
N PRO A 97 -2.04 25.68 -7.88
CA PRO A 97 -1.15 25.65 -9.04
C PRO A 97 -1.83 26.22 -10.29
N ASN A 98 -2.17 27.51 -10.28
CA ASN A 98 -2.88 28.17 -11.40
C ASN A 98 -1.95 28.63 -12.54
N ASP A 99 -0.63 28.71 -12.29
CA ASP A 99 0.38 29.07 -13.30
C ASP A 99 0.81 27.83 -14.12
N PRO A 100 0.69 27.84 -15.47
CA PRO A 100 1.15 26.76 -16.33
C PRO A 100 2.62 26.35 -16.11
N LYS A 101 3.51 27.29 -15.78
CA LYS A 101 4.92 26.97 -15.50
C LYS A 101 5.08 26.12 -14.25
N LEU A 102 4.33 26.45 -13.20
CA LEU A 102 4.32 25.66 -11.97
C LEU A 102 3.72 24.27 -12.22
N GLN A 103 2.65 24.17 -13.01
CA GLN A 103 2.05 22.88 -13.37
C GLN A 103 3.04 21.97 -14.12
N GLU A 104 3.81 22.54 -15.05
CA GLU A 104 4.86 21.83 -15.76
C GLU A 104 5.98 21.37 -14.80
N GLU A 105 6.43 22.26 -13.90
CA GLU A 105 7.43 21.94 -12.87
C GLU A 105 6.97 20.78 -11.96
N LEU A 106 5.72 20.80 -11.50
CA LEU A 106 5.16 19.73 -10.65
C LEU A 106 5.11 18.39 -11.39
N THR A 107 4.78 18.43 -12.68
CA THR A 107 4.77 17.23 -13.53
C THR A 107 6.18 16.68 -13.72
N GLN A 108 7.17 17.55 -13.97
CA GLN A 108 8.58 17.17 -14.07
C GLN A 108 9.13 16.61 -12.75
N LYS A 109 8.66 17.14 -11.62
CA LYS A 109 8.97 16.62 -10.28
C LYS A 109 8.20 15.34 -9.92
N GLY A 110 7.38 14.82 -10.81
CA GLY A 110 6.75 13.49 -10.67
C GLY A 110 5.36 13.50 -10.03
N LEU A 111 4.71 14.65 -9.84
CA LEU A 111 3.30 14.70 -9.45
C LEU A 111 2.40 14.47 -10.67
N ILE A 112 1.37 13.65 -10.49
CA ILE A 112 0.46 13.28 -11.57
C ILE A 112 -0.82 14.13 -11.43
N PRO A 113 -1.16 14.95 -12.45
CA PRO A 113 -2.38 15.73 -12.42
C PRO A 113 -3.62 14.87 -12.68
N THR A 114 -4.78 15.36 -12.26
CA THR A 114 -6.07 14.74 -12.53
C THR A 114 -7.07 15.77 -13.04
N ASN A 115 -7.91 15.36 -13.98
CA ASN A 115 -8.98 16.22 -14.49
C ASN A 115 -10.17 16.16 -13.55
N LEU A 116 -10.60 17.32 -13.11
CA LEU A 116 -11.70 17.49 -12.19
C LEU A 116 -12.85 18.18 -12.91
N PHE A 117 -14.01 17.54 -12.91
CA PHE A 117 -15.23 18.10 -13.50
C PHE A 117 -15.98 18.87 -12.42
N ALA A 118 -15.99 20.19 -12.53
CA ALA A 118 -16.80 21.07 -11.69
C ALA A 118 -18.06 21.50 -12.45
N ASN A 119 -19.13 21.78 -11.71
CA ASN A 119 -20.31 22.44 -12.24
C ASN A 119 -20.30 23.88 -11.73
N GLU A 120 -19.79 24.79 -12.55
CA GLU A 120 -19.85 26.23 -12.29
C GLU A 120 -21.01 26.81 -13.11
N ASP A 121 -21.96 27.47 -12.45
CA ASP A 121 -23.10 28.15 -13.09
C ASP A 121 -23.88 27.31 -14.11
N GLY A 122 -24.04 26.00 -13.84
CA GLY A 122 -24.75 25.06 -14.72
C GLY A 122 -23.96 24.64 -15.96
N LYS A 123 -22.70 25.06 -16.11
CA LYS A 123 -21.76 24.56 -17.12
C LYS A 123 -20.77 23.60 -16.47
N ARG A 124 -20.53 22.48 -17.15
CA ARG A 124 -19.50 21.52 -16.77
C ARG A 124 -18.15 22.08 -17.22
N THR A 125 -17.33 22.56 -16.29
CA THR A 125 -15.96 23.01 -16.53
C THR A 125 -15.00 21.89 -16.12
N GLU A 126 -13.95 21.68 -16.93
CA GLU A 126 -12.88 20.73 -16.65
C GLU A 126 -11.66 21.53 -16.17
N ARG A 127 -11.24 21.31 -14.92
CA ARG A 127 -10.07 21.94 -14.32
C ARG A 127 -9.02 20.88 -14.02
N LEU A 128 -7.78 21.16 -14.41
CA LEU A 128 -6.63 20.32 -14.06
C LEU A 128 -6.23 20.59 -12.60
N VAL A 129 -6.12 19.54 -11.79
CA VAL A 129 -5.77 19.63 -10.36
C VAL A 129 -4.58 18.73 -10.07
N PHE A 130 -3.70 19.16 -9.17
CA PHE A 130 -2.53 18.39 -8.71
C PHE A 130 -2.76 17.93 -7.27
N PRO A 131 -3.39 16.76 -7.06
CA PRO A 131 -3.68 16.26 -5.73
C PRO A 131 -2.42 15.66 -5.09
N GLY A 132 -1.47 16.52 -4.73
CA GLY A 132 -0.16 16.15 -4.21
C GLY A 132 0.46 17.21 -3.31
N ALA A 133 1.56 16.85 -2.67
CA ALA A 133 2.38 17.73 -1.86
C ALA A 133 3.86 17.58 -2.22
N MET A 134 4.63 18.63 -1.99
CA MET A 134 6.08 18.66 -2.11
C MET A 134 6.68 18.89 -0.72
N LEU A 135 7.41 17.89 -0.21
CA LEU A 135 8.13 18.02 1.05
C LEU A 135 9.55 18.47 0.78
N VAL A 136 10.04 19.41 1.59
CA VAL A 136 11.39 19.96 1.48
C VAL A 136 12.08 19.84 2.83
N TYR A 137 13.29 19.27 2.84
CA TYR A 137 14.14 19.15 4.03
C TYR A 137 15.60 19.30 3.61
N GLU A 138 16.32 20.27 4.20
CA GLU A 138 17.74 20.53 3.91
C GLU A 138 18.07 20.64 2.41
N GLY A 139 17.17 21.26 1.63
CA GLY A 139 17.33 21.44 0.18
C GLY A 139 16.99 20.21 -0.67
N LYS A 140 16.67 19.06 -0.06
CA LYS A 140 16.11 17.88 -0.75
C LYS A 140 14.60 18.05 -0.89
N GLU A 141 14.07 17.72 -2.06
CA GLU A 141 12.64 17.75 -2.33
C GLU A 141 12.11 16.33 -2.59
N TYR A 142 10.93 16.00 -2.07
CA TYR A 142 10.28 14.71 -2.27
C TYR A 142 8.78 14.85 -2.61
N PRO A 143 8.34 14.38 -3.80
CA PRO A 143 6.95 14.50 -4.24
C PRO A 143 6.08 13.42 -3.61
N VAL A 144 4.90 13.82 -3.15
CA VAL A 144 3.91 12.92 -2.56
C VAL A 144 2.60 13.07 -3.32
N GLN A 145 2.19 12.01 -4.00
CA GLN A 145 0.86 11.91 -4.58
C GLN A 145 -0.15 11.59 -3.47
N LEU A 146 -1.12 12.47 -3.24
CA LEU A 146 -2.13 12.33 -2.18
C LEU A 146 -3.39 11.63 -2.69
N LEU A 147 -3.74 11.81 -3.97
CA LEU A 147 -4.77 10.99 -4.62
C LEU A 147 -4.17 9.63 -5.02
N LYS A 148 -4.27 8.67 -4.10
CA LYS A 148 -3.87 7.26 -4.29
C LYS A 148 -5.01 6.32 -3.93
N GLY A 149 -4.99 5.14 -4.52
CA GLY A 149 -5.95 4.09 -4.28
C GLY A 149 -6.15 3.23 -5.52
N ASN A 150 -7.10 2.33 -5.43
CA ASN A 150 -7.40 1.38 -6.48
C ASN A 150 -8.00 2.06 -7.71
N GLN A 151 -7.28 2.08 -8.82
CA GLN A 151 -7.72 2.73 -10.06
C GLN A 151 -8.98 2.08 -10.66
N SER A 152 -9.28 0.83 -10.29
CA SER A 152 -10.48 0.11 -10.71
C SER A 152 -11.68 0.39 -9.80
N ALA A 153 -11.49 1.03 -8.64
CA ALA A 153 -12.56 1.44 -7.76
C ALA A 153 -13.27 2.71 -8.27
N SER A 154 -14.46 3.00 -7.74
CA SER A 154 -15.17 4.23 -8.08
C SER A 154 -14.37 5.47 -7.66
N PRO A 155 -14.56 6.63 -8.33
CA PRO A 155 -13.90 7.87 -7.95
C PRO A 155 -14.07 8.23 -6.46
N GLU A 156 -15.27 8.03 -5.91
CA GLU A 156 -15.55 8.27 -4.50
C GLU A 156 -14.78 7.31 -3.58
N GLU A 157 -14.70 6.03 -3.94
CA GLU A 157 -13.98 5.03 -3.16
C GLU A 157 -12.47 5.30 -3.19
N ARG A 158 -11.91 5.70 -4.35
CA ARG A 158 -10.52 6.14 -4.43
C ARG A 158 -10.23 7.33 -3.52
N LEU A 159 -11.12 8.32 -3.48
CA LEU A 159 -10.99 9.46 -2.57
C LEU A 159 -11.08 9.05 -1.10
N ASN A 160 -11.91 8.06 -0.76
CA ASN A 160 -11.96 7.49 0.59
C ASN A 160 -10.63 6.79 0.94
N GLN A 161 -10.09 5.98 0.02
CA GLN A 161 -8.82 5.30 0.20
C GLN A 161 -7.64 6.28 0.32
N SER A 162 -7.66 7.36 -0.47
CA SER A 162 -6.71 8.47 -0.36
C SER A 162 -6.79 9.14 1.01
N TYR A 163 -8.01 9.41 1.51
CA TYR A 163 -8.25 9.97 2.85
C TYR A 163 -7.61 9.10 3.93
N GLU A 164 -7.80 7.78 3.88
CA GLU A 164 -7.18 6.83 4.83
C GLU A 164 -5.65 6.81 4.74
N GLY A 165 -5.09 7.05 3.55
CA GLY A 165 -3.65 6.97 3.28
C GLY A 165 -2.83 8.21 3.61
N VAL A 166 -3.47 9.36 3.87
CA VAL A 166 -2.78 10.67 4.00
C VAL A 166 -1.65 10.64 5.03
N GLU A 167 -1.91 10.13 6.25
CA GLU A 167 -0.89 10.05 7.30
C GLU A 167 0.31 9.24 6.82
N PHE A 168 0.05 8.06 6.25
CA PHE A 168 1.11 7.14 5.85
C PHE A 168 1.98 7.74 4.73
N GLU A 169 1.37 8.36 3.72
CA GLU A 169 2.09 8.95 2.59
C GLU A 169 2.97 10.13 3.04
N LEU A 170 2.43 11.03 3.87
CA LEU A 170 3.18 12.16 4.42
C LEU A 170 4.29 11.71 5.38
N ALA A 171 4.00 10.82 6.33
CA ALA A 171 4.98 10.33 7.28
C ALA A 171 6.10 9.53 6.59
N SER A 172 5.77 8.73 5.58
CA SER A 172 6.76 7.98 4.80
C SER A 172 7.70 8.92 4.04
N ALA A 173 7.18 10.00 3.47
CA ALA A 173 7.98 11.02 2.80
C ALA A 173 8.90 11.78 3.78
N ILE A 174 8.39 12.15 4.96
CA ILE A 174 9.22 12.74 6.03
C ILE A 174 10.35 11.79 6.40
N ARG A 175 10.04 10.51 6.68
CA ARG A 175 11.06 9.51 7.03
C ARG A 175 12.11 9.37 5.94
N ARG A 176 11.73 9.31 4.67
CA ARG A 176 12.68 9.23 3.54
C ARG A 176 13.61 10.44 3.48
N LEU A 177 13.11 11.63 3.80
CA LEU A 177 13.92 12.86 3.78
C LEU A 177 14.85 12.99 4.99
N THR A 178 14.47 12.43 6.14
CA THR A 178 15.17 12.64 7.42
C THR A 178 15.92 11.42 7.94
N LEU A 179 15.90 10.29 7.21
CA LEU A 179 16.57 9.06 7.61
C LEU A 179 18.10 9.27 7.69
N LYS A 180 18.68 9.01 8.86
CA LYS A 180 20.13 9.10 9.09
C LYS A 180 20.84 7.75 8.98
N GLU A 181 20.18 6.68 9.41
CA GLU A 181 20.75 5.33 9.44
C GLU A 181 20.00 4.42 8.47
N HIS A 182 20.75 3.82 7.55
CA HIS A 182 20.23 2.87 6.59
C HIS A 182 20.29 1.46 7.17
N LYS A 183 19.16 0.75 7.06
CA LYS A 183 19.16 -0.69 7.31
C LYS A 183 19.76 -1.43 6.11
N ARG A 184 20.24 -2.65 6.35
CA ARG A 184 20.96 -3.43 5.35
C ARG A 184 20.05 -4.47 4.70
N ILE A 185 20.06 -4.52 3.37
CA ILE A 185 19.31 -5.50 2.58
C ILE A 185 20.30 -6.30 1.73
N GLY A 186 20.29 -7.62 1.87
CA GLY A 186 20.94 -8.53 0.95
C GLY A 186 20.07 -8.77 -0.29
N ILE A 187 20.67 -8.75 -1.47
CA ILE A 187 20.02 -9.10 -2.74
C ILE A 187 20.79 -10.28 -3.36
N LEU A 188 20.10 -11.41 -3.53
CA LEU A 188 20.68 -12.64 -4.05
C LEU A 188 20.38 -12.79 -5.55
N VAL A 189 21.24 -12.23 -6.40
CA VAL A 189 21.04 -12.24 -7.87
C VAL A 189 21.82 -13.35 -8.57
N GLY A 190 22.66 -14.12 -7.87
CA GLY A 190 23.42 -15.23 -8.46
C GLY A 190 22.56 -16.36 -9.05
N HIS A 191 21.32 -16.50 -8.60
CA HIS A 191 20.39 -17.51 -9.10
C HIS A 191 19.44 -17.02 -10.20
N THR A 192 19.45 -15.73 -10.57
CA THR A 192 18.59 -15.20 -11.63
C THR A 192 19.33 -15.09 -12.97
N LYS A 193 18.62 -15.36 -14.07
CA LYS A 193 19.11 -15.07 -15.43
C LYS A 193 18.72 -13.67 -15.89
N VAL A 194 17.93 -12.94 -15.09
CA VAL A 194 17.50 -11.59 -15.43
C VAL A 194 18.67 -10.62 -15.29
N PRO A 195 18.95 -9.80 -16.32
CA PRO A 195 20.06 -8.86 -16.27
C PRO A 195 19.78 -7.69 -15.30
N PRO A 196 20.78 -7.15 -14.59
CA PRO A 196 20.60 -6.12 -13.56
C PRO A 196 19.76 -4.88 -13.95
N PRO A 197 19.83 -4.33 -15.19
CA PRO A 197 19.01 -3.18 -15.58
C PRO A 197 17.50 -3.42 -15.48
N ARG A 198 17.05 -4.68 -15.49
CA ARG A 198 15.65 -5.08 -15.34
C ARG A 198 15.13 -5.04 -13.90
N PHE A 199 15.99 -4.72 -12.92
CA PHE A 199 15.60 -4.46 -11.53
C PHE A 199 15.87 -3.01 -11.11
N SER A 200 16.31 -2.15 -12.05
CA SER A 200 16.91 -0.86 -11.74
C SER A 200 15.96 0.12 -11.04
N ASP A 201 14.68 0.20 -11.42
CA ASP A 201 13.73 1.10 -10.75
C ASP A 201 13.53 0.73 -9.27
N LEU A 202 13.38 -0.57 -8.98
CA LEU A 202 13.27 -1.06 -7.61
C LEU A 202 14.56 -0.81 -6.83
N LEU A 203 15.71 -1.22 -7.38
CA LEU A 203 16.99 -1.09 -6.71
C LEU A 203 17.35 0.37 -6.44
N ALA A 204 17.13 1.26 -7.41
CA ALA A 204 17.35 2.70 -7.22
C ALA A 204 16.43 3.28 -6.13
N THR A 205 15.18 2.82 -6.05
CA THR A 205 14.25 3.25 -5.00
C THR A 205 14.69 2.73 -3.62
N LEU A 206 15.19 1.49 -3.53
CA LEU A 206 15.67 0.91 -2.28
C LEU A 206 16.97 1.56 -1.80
N GLN A 207 17.90 1.86 -2.70
CA GLN A 207 19.18 2.53 -2.40
C GLN A 207 19.02 3.90 -1.76
N GLN A 208 17.86 4.55 -1.92
CA GLN A 208 17.58 5.83 -1.26
C GLN A 208 17.46 5.72 0.27
N ASN A 209 17.13 4.54 0.80
CA ASN A 209 16.83 4.35 2.23
C ASN A 209 17.52 3.14 2.87
N TYR A 210 18.17 2.30 2.06
CA TYR A 210 18.74 1.02 2.47
C TYR A 210 20.11 0.81 1.84
N ASP A 211 21.01 0.20 2.60
CA ASP A 211 22.31 -0.24 2.10
C ASP A 211 22.15 -1.62 1.47
N LEU A 212 22.37 -1.71 0.16
CA LEU A 212 22.20 -2.94 -0.60
C LEU A 212 23.52 -3.72 -0.73
N TYR A 213 23.47 -5.02 -0.43
CA TYR A 213 24.61 -5.95 -0.56
C TYR A 213 24.27 -7.04 -1.57
N PHE A 214 25.15 -7.27 -2.55
CA PHE A 214 24.94 -8.24 -3.62
C PHE A 214 25.88 -9.43 -3.46
N ASP A 215 25.35 -10.64 -3.62
CA ASP A 215 26.07 -11.91 -3.55
C ASP A 215 27.16 -12.06 -4.62
N VAL A 216 26.95 -11.50 -5.82
CA VAL A 216 27.91 -11.57 -6.92
C VAL A 216 29.26 -10.94 -6.57
N GLN A 217 29.28 -9.91 -5.73
CA GLN A 217 30.53 -9.25 -5.31
C GLN A 217 31.20 -9.99 -4.15
N ASN A 218 30.40 -10.62 -3.29
CA ASN A 218 30.86 -11.36 -2.14
C ASN A 218 29.77 -12.38 -1.75
N PRO A 219 29.99 -13.68 -1.96
CA PRO A 219 29.01 -14.74 -1.70
C PRO A 219 28.48 -14.80 -0.26
N ASP A 220 29.16 -14.18 0.71
CA ASP A 220 28.76 -14.17 2.13
C ASP A 220 28.21 -12.81 2.59
N SER A 221 28.13 -11.83 1.70
CA SER A 221 27.70 -10.48 2.06
C SER A 221 26.21 -10.40 2.43
N TRP A 222 25.38 -11.24 1.82
CA TRP A 222 23.92 -11.21 2.02
C TRP A 222 23.50 -11.67 3.42
N GLU A 223 24.33 -12.47 4.11
CA GLU A 223 24.10 -12.88 5.50
C GLU A 223 24.23 -11.75 6.52
N LYS A 224 24.86 -10.63 6.14
CA LYS A 224 25.04 -9.45 7.00
C LYS A 224 23.82 -8.53 7.00
N GLY A 225 22.86 -8.76 6.10
CA GLY A 225 21.63 -7.99 5.99
C GLY A 225 20.61 -8.38 7.05
N ASP A 226 19.72 -7.46 7.39
CA ASP A 226 18.55 -7.77 8.22
C ASP A 226 17.46 -8.48 7.40
N LEU A 227 17.42 -8.22 6.09
CA LEU A 227 16.47 -8.78 5.14
C LEU A 227 17.20 -9.23 3.88
N LEU A 228 16.76 -10.37 3.34
CA LEU A 228 17.24 -10.95 2.09
C LEU A 228 16.13 -10.92 1.04
N ILE A 229 16.43 -10.40 -0.15
CA ILE A 229 15.57 -10.47 -1.33
C ILE A 229 16.16 -11.47 -2.32
N ILE A 230 15.35 -12.43 -2.74
CA ILE A 230 15.68 -13.40 -3.80
C ILE A 230 14.77 -13.09 -5.01
N PRO A 231 15.24 -12.26 -5.96
CA PRO A 231 14.44 -11.85 -7.11
C PRO A 231 14.53 -12.88 -8.25
N LYS A 232 13.39 -13.48 -8.60
CA LYS A 232 13.21 -14.38 -9.77
C LYS A 232 14.37 -15.37 -9.95
N PRO A 233 14.58 -16.31 -9.02
CA PRO A 233 15.57 -17.35 -9.20
C PRO A 233 15.15 -18.29 -10.34
N ASP A 234 16.08 -18.55 -11.25
CA ASP A 234 15.93 -19.44 -12.42
C ASP A 234 16.80 -20.71 -12.31
N LEU A 235 17.77 -20.70 -11.39
CA LEU A 235 18.74 -21.77 -11.17
C LEU A 235 18.52 -22.44 -9.81
N PRO A 236 18.72 -23.76 -9.71
CA PRO A 236 18.58 -24.47 -8.44
C PRO A 236 19.62 -24.03 -7.41
N PHE A 237 19.23 -24.02 -6.15
CA PHE A 237 20.10 -23.76 -5.01
C PHE A 237 20.88 -25.01 -4.62
N THR A 238 22.14 -24.84 -4.26
CA THR A 238 22.96 -25.91 -3.69
C THR A 238 22.52 -26.24 -2.27
N GLU A 239 22.89 -27.41 -1.76
CA GLU A 239 22.57 -27.80 -0.38
C GLU A 239 23.25 -26.90 0.66
N ASP A 240 24.41 -26.32 0.33
CA ASP A 240 25.10 -25.37 1.20
C ASP A 240 24.36 -24.02 1.25
N GLU A 241 23.97 -23.47 0.10
CA GLU A 241 23.17 -22.24 0.05
C GLU A 241 21.81 -22.42 0.75
N LYS A 242 21.13 -23.56 0.52
CA LYS A 242 19.89 -23.89 1.22
C LYS A 242 20.07 -23.97 2.73
N TYR A 243 21.18 -24.55 3.21
CA TYR A 243 21.54 -24.56 4.63
C TYR A 243 21.77 -23.15 5.18
N ARG A 244 22.48 -22.31 4.44
CA ARG A 244 22.77 -20.93 4.84
C ARG A 244 21.49 -20.08 4.89
N LEU A 245 20.59 -20.25 3.92
CA LEU A 245 19.26 -19.63 3.92
C LEU A 245 18.43 -20.06 5.13
N ASP A 246 18.44 -21.36 5.45
CA ASP A 246 17.78 -21.89 6.64
C ASP A 246 18.32 -21.20 7.90
N GLN A 247 19.64 -21.19 8.08
CA GLN A 247 20.27 -20.59 9.26
C GLN A 247 20.10 -19.07 9.34
N PHE A 248 20.04 -18.37 8.21
CA PHE A 248 19.72 -16.95 8.15
C PHE A 248 18.34 -16.67 8.75
N VAL A 249 17.32 -17.43 8.35
CA VAL A 249 15.96 -17.32 8.91
C VAL A 249 15.95 -17.71 10.39
N MET A 250 16.63 -18.80 10.78
CA MET A 250 16.70 -19.24 12.18
C MET A 250 17.28 -18.17 13.11
N ARG A 251 18.23 -17.37 12.61
CA ARG A 251 18.85 -16.27 13.38
C ARG A 251 17.97 -15.01 13.47
N GLY A 252 16.79 -15.01 12.84
CA GLY A 252 15.85 -13.88 12.82
C GLY A 252 15.95 -13.00 11.56
N GLY A 253 16.69 -13.45 10.54
CA GLY A 253 16.73 -12.82 9.22
C GLY A 253 15.36 -12.89 8.54
N LYS A 254 15.00 -11.84 7.80
CA LYS A 254 13.71 -11.75 7.10
C LYS A 254 13.92 -12.07 5.63
N LEU A 255 13.01 -12.81 5.02
CA LEU A 255 13.17 -13.30 3.66
C LEU A 255 12.04 -12.79 2.77
N VAL A 256 12.39 -12.35 1.56
CA VAL A 256 11.46 -11.99 0.49
C VAL A 256 11.83 -12.81 -0.73
N LEU A 257 10.98 -13.74 -1.12
CA LEU A 257 11.17 -14.65 -2.25
C LEU A 257 10.13 -14.38 -3.33
N PHE A 258 10.59 -14.03 -4.52
CA PHE A 258 9.77 -13.92 -5.73
C PHE A 258 10.18 -15.03 -6.69
N ALA A 259 9.41 -16.12 -6.77
CA ALA A 259 9.79 -17.33 -7.49
C ALA A 259 8.66 -17.89 -8.33
N ASP A 260 8.99 -18.34 -9.55
CA ASP A 260 8.02 -18.97 -10.44
C ASP A 260 7.88 -20.46 -10.13
N GLY A 261 6.66 -20.98 -10.08
CA GLY A 261 6.42 -22.42 -10.01
C GLY A 261 6.52 -23.10 -11.38
N ALA A 262 6.32 -22.35 -12.46
CA ALA A 262 6.52 -22.82 -13.83
C ALA A 262 7.20 -21.74 -14.68
N ARG A 263 8.23 -22.14 -15.43
CA ARG A 263 9.03 -21.26 -16.29
C ARG A 263 8.47 -21.20 -17.70
N VAL A 264 8.39 -19.99 -18.24
CA VAL A 264 7.96 -19.70 -19.62
C VAL A 264 9.00 -18.78 -20.26
N ASP A 265 9.82 -19.31 -21.17
CA ASP A 265 10.96 -18.56 -21.73
C ASP A 265 10.51 -17.53 -22.78
N SER A 266 9.92 -18.00 -23.89
CA SER A 266 9.36 -17.13 -24.93
C SER A 266 8.08 -17.76 -25.45
N VAL A 267 7.00 -16.98 -25.57
CA VAL A 267 5.73 -17.48 -26.11
C VAL A 267 5.68 -17.17 -27.60
N SER A 268 5.41 -18.18 -28.42
CA SER A 268 5.20 -18.05 -29.86
C SER A 268 3.72 -18.18 -30.24
N LEU A 269 3.41 -17.97 -31.52
CA LEU A 269 2.06 -18.11 -32.05
C LEU A 269 1.59 -19.58 -32.03
N GLU A 270 2.51 -20.51 -32.30
CA GLU A 270 2.31 -21.97 -32.23
C GLU A 270 2.38 -22.49 -30.79
N GLY A 271 2.96 -21.69 -29.89
CA GLY A 271 3.01 -21.92 -28.46
C GLY A 271 4.36 -22.44 -27.97
N THR A 272 4.52 -22.37 -26.66
CA THR A 272 5.70 -22.84 -25.92
C THR A 272 5.22 -23.60 -24.71
N PHE A 273 5.92 -24.67 -24.35
CA PHE A 273 5.60 -25.42 -23.15
C PHE A 273 6.23 -24.75 -21.93
N ALA A 274 5.37 -24.32 -21.02
CA ALA A 274 5.77 -23.98 -19.67
C ALA A 274 6.33 -25.23 -18.98
N GLN A 275 7.49 -25.11 -18.34
CA GLN A 275 8.14 -26.22 -17.65
C GLN A 275 8.07 -26.03 -16.14
N PRO A 276 7.94 -27.11 -15.33
CA PRO A 276 8.01 -26.98 -13.89
C PRO A 276 9.34 -26.36 -13.46
N SER A 277 9.29 -25.43 -12.52
CA SER A 277 10.50 -24.85 -11.92
C SER A 277 10.98 -25.76 -10.80
N ALA A 278 12.29 -26.04 -10.78
CA ALA A 278 12.95 -26.87 -9.79
C ALA A 278 14.09 -26.07 -9.18
N LEU A 279 13.79 -25.33 -8.11
CA LEU A 279 14.74 -24.44 -7.44
C LEU A 279 15.47 -25.11 -6.29
N ASN A 280 15.11 -26.34 -5.93
CA ASN A 280 15.59 -27.01 -4.72
C ASN A 280 15.26 -26.21 -3.44
N LEU A 281 14.09 -25.58 -3.37
CA LEU A 281 13.60 -24.88 -2.17
C LEU A 281 12.26 -25.44 -1.64
N ASP A 282 11.68 -26.43 -2.33
CA ASP A 282 10.36 -26.96 -2.04
C ASP A 282 10.26 -27.56 -0.63
N ASP A 283 11.29 -28.29 -0.19
CA ASP A 283 11.37 -28.90 1.15
C ASP A 283 11.54 -27.86 2.26
N LEU A 284 12.33 -26.81 2.01
CA LEU A 284 12.51 -25.69 2.92
C LEU A 284 11.21 -24.90 3.09
N LEU A 285 10.55 -24.52 2.00
CA LEU A 285 9.28 -23.79 2.04
C LEU A 285 8.17 -24.64 2.68
N PHE A 286 8.14 -25.94 2.39
CA PHE A 286 7.18 -26.86 3.00
C PHE A 286 7.35 -26.91 4.51
N LYS A 287 8.59 -26.98 5.00
CA LYS A 287 8.92 -26.91 6.44
C LYS A 287 8.50 -25.58 7.07
N TYR A 288 8.56 -24.48 6.31
CA TYR A 288 8.15 -23.15 6.74
C TYR A 288 6.63 -22.90 6.65
N GLY A 289 5.86 -23.82 6.07
CA GLY A 289 4.40 -23.78 6.08
C GLY A 289 3.77 -23.31 4.77
N CYS A 290 4.47 -23.38 3.64
CA CYS A 290 3.86 -23.12 2.32
C CYS A 290 4.44 -23.99 1.20
N ARG A 291 3.74 -24.04 0.07
CA ARG A 291 4.20 -24.71 -1.15
C ARG A 291 3.84 -23.89 -2.38
N ILE A 292 4.83 -23.55 -3.20
CA ILE A 292 4.60 -23.03 -4.55
C ILE A 292 4.30 -24.23 -5.46
N ASN A 293 3.15 -24.23 -6.11
CA ASN A 293 2.78 -25.31 -7.02
C ASN A 293 3.46 -25.15 -8.38
N GLN A 294 3.78 -26.27 -9.02
CA GLN A 294 4.31 -26.29 -10.39
C GLN A 294 3.17 -26.21 -11.41
N ASN A 295 2.46 -25.09 -11.41
CA ASN A 295 1.34 -24.82 -12.29
C ASN A 295 1.34 -23.36 -12.78
N LEU A 296 0.50 -23.09 -13.77
CA LEU A 296 0.17 -21.74 -14.21
C LEU A 296 -1.27 -21.42 -13.81
N VAL A 297 -1.45 -20.22 -13.26
CA VAL A 297 -2.75 -19.65 -12.95
C VAL A 297 -3.24 -18.87 -14.16
N LYS A 298 -4.45 -19.18 -14.60
CA LYS A 298 -5.21 -18.35 -15.54
C LYS A 298 -6.38 -17.69 -14.80
N ASP A 299 -6.62 -16.42 -15.09
CA ASP A 299 -7.72 -15.66 -14.52
C ASP A 299 -8.49 -14.92 -15.61
N LEU A 300 -9.80 -14.73 -15.44
CA LEU A 300 -10.59 -13.88 -16.32
C LEU A 300 -10.35 -12.38 -16.03
N SER A 301 -9.91 -12.03 -14.83
CA SER A 301 -9.35 -10.72 -14.50
C SER A 301 -7.88 -10.68 -14.92
N CYS A 302 -7.61 -10.27 -16.16
CA CYS A 302 -6.28 -10.32 -16.75
C CYS A 302 -5.93 -9.08 -17.57
N ALA A 303 -4.64 -8.91 -17.85
CA ALA A 303 -4.13 -7.85 -18.70
C ALA A 303 -4.44 -8.12 -20.18
N LEU A 304 -4.29 -7.07 -20.98
CA LEU A 304 -4.43 -7.14 -22.44
C LEU A 304 -3.04 -7.24 -23.08
N LEU A 305 -2.90 -8.08 -24.11
CA LEU A 305 -1.71 -8.11 -24.96
C LEU A 305 -2.04 -7.68 -26.39
N PRO A 306 -1.17 -6.89 -27.05
CA PRO A 306 -1.31 -6.58 -28.46
C PRO A 306 -0.94 -7.80 -29.31
N LEU A 307 -1.94 -8.45 -29.91
CA LEU A 307 -1.73 -9.61 -30.77
C LEU A 307 -2.09 -9.27 -32.21
N ASN A 308 -1.26 -9.72 -33.16
CA ASN A 308 -1.65 -9.71 -34.57
C ASN A 308 -2.80 -10.72 -34.76
N VAL A 309 -3.97 -10.27 -35.21
CA VAL A 309 -5.17 -11.12 -35.42
C VAL A 309 -5.40 -11.49 -36.88
N GLY A 310 -4.47 -11.15 -37.77
CA GLY A 310 -4.55 -11.38 -39.21
C GLY A 310 -4.05 -10.16 -39.97
N ASN A 311 -3.91 -10.27 -41.29
CA ASN A 311 -3.45 -9.15 -42.11
C ASN A 311 -4.62 -8.57 -42.92
N MET A 312 -4.66 -7.25 -43.07
CA MET A 312 -5.56 -6.56 -44.00
C MET A 312 -4.72 -6.12 -45.21
N GLY A 313 -4.72 -6.94 -46.26
CA GLY A 313 -3.70 -6.85 -47.30
C GLY A 313 -2.33 -7.19 -46.72
N ASP A 314 -1.34 -6.31 -46.93
CA ASP A 314 0.03 -6.48 -46.43
C ASP A 314 0.27 -5.94 -45.02
N LYS A 315 -0.73 -5.34 -44.37
CA LYS A 315 -0.57 -4.75 -43.02
C LYS A 315 -1.10 -5.68 -41.93
N PRO A 316 -0.29 -6.04 -40.91
CA PRO A 316 -0.78 -6.81 -39.77
C PRO A 316 -1.80 -6.00 -38.96
N GLN A 317 -2.93 -6.61 -38.63
CA GLN A 317 -3.92 -6.03 -37.73
C GLN A 317 -3.60 -6.42 -36.31
N ILE A 318 -3.03 -5.50 -35.55
CA ILE A 318 -2.76 -5.69 -34.12
C ILE A 318 -3.99 -5.23 -33.34
N LYS A 319 -4.55 -6.13 -32.50
CA LYS A 319 -5.64 -5.80 -31.58
C LYS A 319 -5.29 -6.21 -30.15
N PRO A 320 -5.74 -5.43 -29.14
CA PRO A 320 -5.58 -5.81 -27.75
C PRO A 320 -6.52 -6.98 -27.44
N MET A 321 -5.96 -8.06 -26.90
CA MET A 321 -6.69 -9.29 -26.55
C MET A 321 -6.44 -9.68 -25.09
N PRO A 322 -7.45 -10.20 -24.36
CA PRO A 322 -7.29 -10.61 -22.96
C PRO A 322 -6.34 -11.79 -22.85
N TRP A 323 -5.21 -11.57 -22.18
CA TRP A 323 -4.18 -12.58 -21.98
C TRP A 323 -4.27 -13.17 -20.58
N ARG A 324 -4.99 -14.28 -20.46
CA ARG A 324 -5.42 -14.86 -19.18
C ARG A 324 -4.29 -15.41 -18.31
N PHE A 325 -3.11 -15.61 -18.90
CA PHE A 325 -1.88 -15.98 -18.18
C PHE A 325 -1.23 -14.80 -17.44
N PHE A 326 -1.69 -13.56 -17.66
CA PHE A 326 -1.28 -12.37 -16.91
C PHE A 326 -2.44 -11.87 -16.03
N PRO A 327 -2.79 -12.56 -14.93
CA PRO A 327 -3.80 -12.07 -14.01
C PRO A 327 -3.49 -10.65 -13.52
N LEU A 328 -4.54 -9.83 -13.43
CA LEU A 328 -4.51 -8.57 -12.71
C LEU A 328 -5.11 -8.81 -11.33
N ILE A 329 -4.25 -8.85 -10.32
CA ILE A 329 -4.63 -9.14 -8.95
C ILE A 329 -5.23 -7.87 -8.34
N ASN A 330 -6.53 -7.94 -8.04
CA ASN A 330 -7.25 -6.86 -7.39
C ASN A 330 -8.08 -7.36 -6.18
N ASN A 331 -7.78 -8.57 -5.73
CA ASN A 331 -8.36 -9.20 -4.54
C ASN A 331 -7.22 -9.38 -3.53
N PHE A 332 -7.35 -8.74 -2.38
CA PHE A 332 -6.28 -8.62 -1.40
C PHE A 332 -6.71 -9.17 -0.04
N GLY A 333 -5.76 -9.74 0.69
CA GLY A 333 -5.97 -10.13 2.08
C GLY A 333 -6.12 -8.94 3.03
N LYS A 334 -6.47 -9.23 4.29
CA LYS A 334 -6.57 -8.21 5.34
C LYS A 334 -5.20 -7.98 5.98
N HIS A 335 -4.41 -7.08 5.40
CA HIS A 335 -3.08 -6.74 5.94
C HIS A 335 -2.63 -5.34 5.50
N PRO A 336 -1.92 -4.56 6.34
CA PRO A 336 -1.46 -3.20 5.99
C PRO A 336 -0.55 -3.12 4.76
N ILE A 337 0.17 -4.20 4.42
CA ILE A 337 0.99 -4.28 3.18
C ILE A 337 0.13 -4.03 1.93
N VAL A 338 -1.06 -4.64 1.87
CA VAL A 338 -1.92 -4.67 0.67
C VAL A 338 -3.13 -3.75 0.74
N ARG A 339 -3.27 -3.00 1.83
CA ARG A 339 -4.45 -2.18 2.08
C ARG A 339 -4.50 -0.98 1.14
N ASN A 340 -5.63 -0.76 0.47
CA ASN A 340 -5.83 0.32 -0.50
C ASN A 340 -4.80 0.33 -1.64
N LEU A 341 -4.18 -0.83 -1.92
CA LEU A 341 -3.32 -0.98 -3.10
C LEU A 341 -4.16 -0.91 -4.36
N ASP A 342 -3.52 -0.40 -5.42
CA ASP A 342 -4.01 -0.60 -6.77
C ASP A 342 -3.80 -2.04 -7.23
N ALA A 343 -4.38 -2.40 -8.38
CA ALA A 343 -4.18 -3.71 -8.96
C ALA A 343 -2.69 -4.01 -9.16
N ILE A 344 -2.33 -5.28 -8.99
CA ILE A 344 -0.98 -5.78 -9.18
C ILE A 344 -0.92 -6.57 -10.49
N TYR A 345 0.08 -6.24 -11.30
CA TYR A 345 0.32 -6.89 -12.57
C TYR A 345 1.22 -8.11 -12.41
N THR A 346 0.67 -9.28 -12.72
CA THR A 346 1.39 -10.57 -12.64
C THR A 346 1.61 -11.16 -14.03
N ARG A 347 2.68 -11.94 -14.19
CA ARG A 347 3.01 -12.65 -15.43
C ARG A 347 3.32 -14.10 -15.11
N PHE A 348 2.47 -15.01 -15.61
CA PHE A 348 2.61 -16.45 -15.39
C PHE A 348 2.68 -16.88 -13.90
N PRO A 349 1.86 -16.30 -12.98
CA PRO A 349 1.92 -16.69 -11.58
C PRO A 349 1.52 -18.16 -11.37
N SER A 350 2.08 -18.79 -10.35
CA SER A 350 1.66 -20.10 -9.85
C SER A 350 0.76 -19.99 -8.61
N SER A 351 0.08 -21.06 -8.20
CA SER A 351 -0.70 -21.04 -6.95
C SER A 351 0.14 -21.45 -5.73
N ILE A 352 -0.08 -20.79 -4.59
CA ILE A 352 0.54 -21.15 -3.31
C ILE A 352 -0.48 -21.84 -2.39
N ASP A 353 -0.11 -23.01 -1.89
CA ASP A 353 -0.85 -23.70 -0.83
C ASP A 353 -0.22 -23.45 0.54
N THR A 354 -1.04 -23.37 1.57
CA THR A 354 -0.58 -23.35 2.96
C THR A 354 -0.33 -24.77 3.44
N VAL A 355 0.70 -24.94 4.25
CA VAL A 355 1.08 -26.22 4.88
C VAL A 355 1.03 -26.03 6.39
N ASP A 356 0.58 -27.05 7.11
CA ASP A 356 0.59 -26.97 8.57
C ASP A 356 2.03 -26.87 9.09
N ALA A 357 2.25 -25.90 9.97
CA ALA A 357 3.55 -25.59 10.54
C ALA A 357 3.30 -24.93 11.90
N PRO A 358 3.56 -25.62 13.02
CA PRO A 358 3.29 -25.12 14.36
C PRO A 358 4.02 -23.80 14.63
N GLY A 359 3.32 -22.84 15.23
CA GLY A 359 3.88 -21.54 15.59
C GLY A 359 4.09 -20.57 14.41
N ILE A 360 3.65 -20.93 13.19
CA ILE A 360 3.70 -20.06 12.01
C ILE A 360 2.30 -19.61 11.61
N VAL A 361 2.08 -18.30 11.65
CA VAL A 361 0.91 -17.62 11.11
C VAL A 361 1.11 -17.44 9.61
N LYS A 362 0.09 -17.82 8.82
CA LYS A 362 0.09 -17.67 7.36
C LYS A 362 -0.99 -16.68 6.96
N THR A 363 -0.59 -15.52 6.44
CA THR A 363 -1.48 -14.44 6.03
C THR A 363 -1.46 -14.30 4.51
N PRO A 364 -2.52 -14.68 3.79
CA PRO A 364 -2.63 -14.45 2.36
C PRO A 364 -2.62 -12.95 2.06
N LEU A 365 -1.85 -12.53 1.06
CA LEU A 365 -1.74 -11.13 0.66
C LEU A 365 -2.38 -10.89 -0.72
N LEU A 366 -1.94 -11.65 -1.71
CA LEU A 366 -2.39 -11.51 -3.11
C LEU A 366 -3.23 -12.73 -3.48
N LEU A 367 -4.45 -12.48 -3.95
CA LEU A 367 -5.45 -13.50 -4.22
C LEU A 367 -5.97 -13.36 -5.65
N THR A 368 -6.13 -14.47 -6.35
CA THR A 368 -6.80 -14.47 -7.66
C THR A 368 -8.29 -14.14 -7.53
N SER A 369 -8.96 -13.93 -8.66
CA SER A 369 -10.41 -13.85 -8.69
C SER A 369 -11.06 -15.22 -8.46
N GLN A 370 -12.37 -15.22 -8.23
CA GLN A 370 -13.14 -16.47 -8.15
C GLN A 370 -13.14 -17.26 -9.48
N TYR A 371 -12.85 -16.60 -10.61
CA TYR A 371 -12.84 -17.18 -11.95
C TYR A 371 -11.43 -17.58 -12.37
N THR A 372 -10.89 -18.57 -11.68
CA THR A 372 -9.53 -19.07 -11.89
C THR A 372 -9.54 -20.45 -12.55
N LYS A 373 -8.60 -20.69 -13.47
CA LYS A 373 -8.26 -22.01 -14.03
C LYS A 373 -6.79 -22.33 -13.73
N LEU A 374 -6.49 -23.55 -13.30
CA LEU A 374 -5.13 -24.02 -13.05
C LEU A 374 -4.66 -24.93 -14.19
N LEU A 375 -3.43 -24.72 -14.66
CA LEU A 375 -2.78 -25.59 -15.65
C LEU A 375 -1.50 -26.18 -15.04
N LYS A 376 -1.48 -27.49 -14.79
CA LYS A 376 -0.28 -28.16 -14.27
C LYS A 376 0.82 -28.17 -15.33
N ALA A 377 2.06 -27.86 -14.93
CA ALA A 377 3.20 -27.96 -15.82
C ALA A 377 3.60 -29.44 -16.03
N PRO A 378 4.10 -29.84 -17.22
CA PRO A 378 4.27 -29.00 -18.40
C PRO A 378 2.93 -28.63 -19.07
N ALA A 379 2.80 -27.36 -19.49
CA ALA A 379 1.55 -26.83 -20.05
C ALA A 379 1.83 -26.01 -21.33
N LEU A 380 1.01 -26.19 -22.37
CA LEU A 380 1.12 -25.40 -23.59
C LEU A 380 0.59 -23.97 -23.36
N VAL A 381 1.43 -22.99 -23.65
CA VAL A 381 1.11 -21.55 -23.61
C VAL A 381 1.23 -21.01 -25.03
N ALA A 382 0.11 -20.61 -25.64
CA ALA A 382 0.08 -20.16 -27.03
C ALA A 382 -0.76 -18.91 -27.21
N TYR A 383 -0.31 -17.93 -28.00
CA TYR A 383 -1.05 -16.68 -28.21
C TYR A 383 -2.44 -16.88 -28.82
N ASN A 384 -2.65 -17.98 -29.55
CA ASN A 384 -3.95 -18.32 -30.11
C ASN A 384 -5.02 -18.55 -29.02
N GLU A 385 -4.61 -18.88 -27.79
CA GLU A 385 -5.51 -19.06 -26.65
C GLU A 385 -6.35 -17.80 -26.39
N ALA A 386 -5.74 -16.61 -26.42
CA ALA A 386 -6.45 -15.36 -26.15
C ALA A 386 -7.50 -14.98 -27.21
N ARG A 387 -7.43 -15.58 -28.40
CA ARG A 387 -8.44 -15.40 -29.45
C ARG A 387 -9.68 -16.26 -29.24
N GLN A 388 -9.58 -17.29 -28.39
CA GLN A 388 -10.68 -18.19 -28.09
C GLN A 388 -11.54 -17.61 -26.96
N GLN A 389 -12.86 -17.78 -27.09
CA GLN A 389 -13.77 -17.51 -25.99
C GLN A 389 -13.51 -18.55 -24.89
N PRO A 390 -13.24 -18.11 -23.63
CA PRO A 390 -13.03 -19.04 -22.53
C PRO A 390 -14.34 -19.76 -22.21
N ASP A 391 -14.29 -21.08 -22.00
CA ASP A 391 -15.43 -21.81 -21.41
C ASP A 391 -15.50 -21.49 -19.91
N PRO A 392 -16.56 -20.82 -19.41
CA PRO A 392 -16.68 -20.47 -18.00
C PRO A 392 -16.61 -21.68 -17.05
N ARG A 393 -16.98 -22.87 -17.52
CA ARG A 393 -16.96 -24.11 -16.72
C ARG A 393 -15.56 -24.54 -16.34
N GLU A 394 -14.55 -24.11 -17.08
CA GLU A 394 -13.14 -24.41 -16.80
C GLU A 394 -12.52 -23.48 -15.76
N TYR A 395 -13.16 -22.34 -15.45
CA TYR A 395 -12.68 -21.34 -14.48
C TYR A 395 -13.34 -21.54 -13.11
N ASN A 396 -13.28 -22.77 -12.62
CA ASN A 396 -13.94 -23.23 -11.40
C ASN A 396 -12.98 -23.54 -10.24
N ALA A 397 -11.69 -23.19 -10.35
CA ALA A 397 -10.71 -23.48 -9.31
C ALA A 397 -10.88 -22.62 -8.04
N GLY A 398 -11.71 -21.58 -8.10
CA GLY A 398 -11.93 -20.62 -7.02
C GLY A 398 -10.71 -19.73 -6.77
N VAL A 399 -10.75 -18.98 -5.66
CA VAL A 399 -9.66 -18.08 -5.26
C VAL A 399 -8.39 -18.87 -4.91
N LYS A 400 -7.24 -18.42 -5.40
CA LYS A 400 -5.91 -18.99 -5.12
C LYS A 400 -4.98 -17.92 -4.57
N ASN A 401 -4.05 -18.34 -3.71
CA ASN A 401 -3.01 -17.45 -3.20
C ASN A 401 -1.89 -17.30 -4.25
N VAL A 402 -1.45 -16.07 -4.48
CA VAL A 402 -0.27 -15.72 -5.29
C VAL A 402 0.85 -15.17 -4.41
N ALA A 403 0.52 -14.59 -3.25
CA ALA A 403 1.49 -14.19 -2.25
C ALA A 403 1.03 -14.52 -0.83
N LEU A 404 1.97 -14.96 0.00
CA LEU A 404 1.75 -15.38 1.37
C LEU A 404 2.82 -14.79 2.29
N LEU A 405 2.38 -14.18 3.38
CA LEU A 405 3.25 -13.75 4.47
C LEU A 405 3.24 -14.83 5.57
N LEU A 406 4.42 -15.29 5.95
CA LEU A 406 4.66 -16.26 7.02
C LEU A 406 5.34 -15.55 8.19
N GLU A 407 4.77 -15.64 9.38
CA GLU A 407 5.29 -14.99 10.58
C GLU A 407 5.32 -15.96 11.76
N GLY A 408 6.44 -16.00 12.48
CA GLY A 408 6.57 -16.86 13.66
C GLY A 408 7.99 -17.33 13.90
N SER A 409 8.12 -18.35 14.75
CA SER A 409 9.41 -18.97 15.06
C SER A 409 9.57 -20.26 14.26
N PHE A 410 10.40 -20.22 13.23
CA PHE A 410 10.59 -21.34 12.29
C PHE A 410 11.43 -22.46 12.91
N SER A 411 11.23 -23.69 12.44
CA SER A 411 12.02 -24.86 12.83
C SER A 411 12.90 -25.27 11.66
N SER A 412 14.19 -25.44 11.91
CA SER A 412 15.18 -25.74 10.86
C SER A 412 14.84 -27.04 10.13
N LEU A 413 15.02 -27.03 8.81
CA LEU A 413 14.95 -28.23 7.97
C LEU A 413 16.02 -29.27 8.34
N TYR A 414 17.16 -28.80 8.87
CA TYR A 414 18.35 -29.60 9.16
C TYR A 414 18.38 -30.18 10.58
N ASN A 415 17.31 -30.00 11.36
CA ASN A 415 17.15 -30.68 12.65
C ASN A 415 17.33 -32.19 12.50
N ASN A 416 18.23 -32.77 13.31
CA ASN A 416 18.61 -34.19 13.29
C ASN A 416 19.23 -34.68 11.96
N ARG A 417 19.69 -33.76 11.08
CA ARG A 417 20.36 -34.11 9.80
C ARG A 417 21.87 -33.86 9.83
N LEU A 418 22.37 -33.07 10.77
CA LEU A 418 23.80 -32.82 10.94
C LEU A 418 24.45 -33.96 11.74
N LEU A 419 25.65 -34.39 11.31
CA LEU A 419 26.44 -35.39 12.02
C LEU A 419 27.11 -34.77 13.25
N PRO A 420 27.34 -35.52 14.34
CA PRO A 420 27.97 -34.99 15.55
C PRO A 420 29.36 -34.34 15.35
N ASN A 421 30.10 -34.78 14.32
CA ASN A 421 31.45 -34.29 14.01
C ASN A 421 31.45 -33.15 12.96
N ASP A 422 30.29 -32.66 12.55
CA ASP A 422 30.19 -31.59 11.55
C ASP A 422 30.60 -30.23 12.18
N PRO A 423 31.56 -29.49 11.61
CA PRO A 423 31.97 -28.17 12.11
C PRO A 423 30.80 -27.19 12.30
N ARG A 424 29.75 -27.33 11.48
CA ARG A 424 28.55 -26.49 11.51
C ARG A 424 27.72 -26.65 12.78
N MET A 425 27.84 -27.77 13.49
CA MET A 425 27.12 -28.04 14.76
C MET A 425 27.35 -26.96 15.81
N SER A 426 28.53 -26.34 15.83
CA SER A 426 28.89 -25.28 16.79
C SER A 426 28.07 -23.99 16.65
N SER A 427 27.57 -23.70 15.44
CA SER A 427 26.85 -22.45 15.10
C SER A 427 25.43 -22.70 14.59
N PHE A 428 24.98 -23.95 14.65
CA PHE A 428 23.67 -24.40 14.20
C PHE A 428 22.57 -23.96 15.15
N VAL A 429 21.48 -23.46 14.58
CA VAL A 429 20.27 -23.06 15.29
C VAL A 429 19.11 -23.92 14.78
N GLY A 430 18.59 -24.79 15.65
CA GLY A 430 17.50 -25.71 15.30
C GLY A 430 16.09 -25.12 15.43
N GLN A 431 15.89 -24.21 16.38
CA GLN A 431 14.65 -23.45 16.56
C GLN A 431 14.95 -21.97 16.43
N GLY A 432 14.32 -21.33 15.46
CA GLY A 432 14.60 -19.96 15.09
C GLY A 432 13.96 -18.94 16.02
N LYS A 433 14.56 -17.74 16.06
CA LYS A 433 13.91 -16.54 16.59
C LYS A 433 12.68 -16.17 15.73
N PRO A 434 11.75 -15.36 16.24
CA PRO A 434 10.67 -14.81 15.41
C PRO A 434 11.22 -14.12 14.16
N ALA A 435 10.80 -14.60 12.99
CA ALA A 435 11.17 -14.07 11.69
C ALA A 435 9.92 -13.87 10.82
N LYS A 436 10.11 -13.22 9.67
CA LYS A 436 9.05 -12.99 8.68
C LYS A 436 9.54 -13.39 7.31
N ILE A 437 8.71 -14.12 6.56
CA ILE A 437 9.00 -14.56 5.20
C ILE A 437 7.83 -14.16 4.30
N LEU A 438 8.12 -13.39 3.26
CA LEU A 438 7.18 -13.15 2.16
C LEU A 438 7.53 -14.08 1.00
N VAL A 439 6.55 -14.86 0.55
CA VAL A 439 6.65 -15.71 -0.64
C VAL A 439 5.67 -15.22 -1.68
N VAL A 440 6.15 -14.98 -2.91
CA VAL A 440 5.36 -14.55 -4.06
C VAL A 440 5.65 -15.51 -5.21
N SER A 441 4.60 -16.08 -5.81
CA SER A 441 4.70 -17.12 -6.83
C SER A 441 4.81 -16.58 -8.26
N ASP A 442 5.36 -15.38 -8.40
CA ASP A 442 5.63 -14.69 -9.65
C ASP A 442 6.93 -13.86 -9.49
N GLY A 443 8.00 -14.34 -10.09
CA GLY A 443 9.30 -13.68 -10.16
C GLY A 443 9.28 -12.43 -11.04
N ASP A 444 8.45 -12.42 -12.07
CA ASP A 444 8.35 -11.35 -13.06
C ASP A 444 7.69 -10.09 -12.50
N MET A 445 7.05 -10.15 -11.33
CA MET A 445 6.54 -8.98 -10.60
C MET A 445 7.61 -7.94 -10.27
N LEU A 446 8.88 -8.35 -10.19
CA LEU A 446 10.03 -7.47 -9.90
C LEU A 446 10.75 -6.97 -11.15
N VAL A 447 10.39 -7.47 -12.33
CA VAL A 447 11.13 -7.25 -13.57
C VAL A 447 10.52 -6.08 -14.34
N ASN A 448 11.23 -4.95 -14.43
CA ASN A 448 10.80 -3.82 -15.24
C ASN A 448 11.07 -4.03 -16.73
N ASP A 449 10.30 -3.33 -17.57
CA ASP A 449 10.60 -3.22 -18.99
C ASP A 449 11.67 -2.17 -19.27
N ILE A 450 12.26 -2.20 -20.47
CA ILE A 450 13.28 -1.25 -20.90
C ILE A 450 12.74 -0.50 -22.12
N ASP A 451 12.84 0.82 -22.07
CA ASP A 451 12.67 1.69 -23.23
C ASP A 451 13.95 1.69 -24.05
N TYR A 452 14.01 0.79 -25.03
CA TYR A 452 15.16 0.66 -25.93
C TYR A 452 15.43 1.92 -26.76
N ALA A 453 14.46 2.82 -26.93
CA ALA A 453 14.68 4.07 -27.66
C ALA A 453 15.46 5.10 -26.82
N ARG A 454 15.29 5.07 -25.49
CA ARG A 454 15.92 5.99 -24.54
C ARG A 454 17.03 5.34 -23.72
N ASP A 455 17.24 4.04 -23.89
CA ASP A 455 18.11 3.21 -23.05
C ASP A 455 17.83 3.37 -21.55
N ALA A 456 16.54 3.46 -21.20
CA ALA A 456 16.10 3.74 -19.83
C ALA A 456 15.08 2.70 -19.36
N PRO A 457 15.10 2.30 -18.08
CA PRO A 457 14.10 1.40 -17.52
C PRO A 457 12.74 2.09 -17.44
N PHE A 458 11.68 1.38 -17.78
CA PHE A 458 10.32 1.79 -17.41
C PHE A 458 10.12 1.63 -15.89
N PRO A 459 9.18 2.39 -15.30
CA PRO A 459 8.76 2.16 -13.92
C PRO A 459 8.31 0.71 -13.70
N LEU A 460 8.62 0.13 -12.56
CA LEU A 460 8.20 -1.22 -12.21
C LEU A 460 6.67 -1.30 -12.14
N GLY A 461 6.09 -2.26 -12.88
CA GLY A 461 4.64 -2.40 -13.03
C GLY A 461 4.02 -1.55 -14.14
N TYR A 462 4.82 -0.88 -14.98
CA TYR A 462 4.32 -0.14 -16.13
C TYR A 462 3.84 -1.08 -17.25
N ASP A 463 2.58 -0.95 -17.67
CA ASP A 463 2.04 -1.59 -18.86
C ASP A 463 2.04 -0.63 -20.05
N ARG A 464 2.80 -1.01 -21.08
CA ARG A 464 2.99 -0.21 -22.30
C ARG A 464 1.71 -0.04 -23.12
N LEU A 465 0.78 -0.99 -23.03
CA LEU A 465 -0.45 -0.95 -23.82
C LEU A 465 -1.45 0.03 -23.22
N SER A 466 -1.70 -0.06 -21.91
CA SER A 466 -2.61 0.86 -21.21
C SER A 466 -1.97 2.19 -20.85
N GLY A 467 -0.64 2.28 -20.83
CA GLY A 467 0.10 3.45 -20.37
C GLY A 467 0.01 3.67 -18.86
N LYS A 468 -0.42 2.65 -18.09
CA LYS A 468 -0.65 2.72 -16.65
C LYS A 468 0.49 2.03 -15.89
N THR A 469 0.80 2.54 -14.70
CA THR A 469 1.69 1.89 -13.74
C THR A 469 0.85 1.24 -12.64
N PHE A 470 1.02 -0.06 -12.47
CA PHE A 470 0.38 -0.86 -11.41
C PHE A 470 1.15 -0.80 -10.09
N ALA A 471 0.53 -1.25 -9.00
CA ALA A 471 1.06 -1.17 -7.64
C ALA A 471 2.19 -2.18 -7.31
N ASN A 472 2.85 -2.75 -8.32
CA ASN A 472 3.93 -3.73 -8.13
C ASN A 472 5.05 -3.17 -7.25
N LYS A 473 5.56 -1.97 -7.55
CA LYS A 473 6.60 -1.33 -6.74
C LYS A 473 6.12 -1.06 -5.32
N ASP A 474 4.94 -0.49 -5.19
CA ASP A 474 4.35 -0.15 -3.90
C ASP A 474 4.21 -1.39 -3.00
N PHE A 475 3.72 -2.51 -3.53
CA PHE A 475 3.62 -3.78 -2.81
C PHE A 475 4.96 -4.23 -2.22
N VAL A 476 6.04 -4.17 -3.02
CA VAL A 476 7.39 -4.58 -2.58
C VAL A 476 7.92 -3.65 -1.50
N LEU A 477 7.78 -2.33 -1.69
CA LEU A 477 8.24 -1.34 -0.70
C LEU A 477 7.49 -1.48 0.62
N TYR A 478 6.18 -1.68 0.57
CA TYR A 478 5.35 -1.85 1.76
C TYR A 478 5.62 -3.17 2.48
N ALA A 479 5.91 -4.25 1.73
CA ALA A 479 6.36 -5.49 2.31
C ALA A 479 7.70 -5.33 3.03
N ILE A 480 8.70 -4.71 2.38
CA ILE A 480 10.01 -4.47 2.99
C ILE A 480 9.87 -3.61 4.25
N ASP A 481 9.11 -2.52 4.19
CA ASP A 481 8.86 -1.65 5.33
C ASP A 481 8.24 -2.43 6.51
N TYR A 482 7.26 -3.30 6.26
CA TYR A 482 6.65 -4.13 7.29
C TYR A 482 7.58 -5.22 7.84
N LEU A 483 8.37 -5.87 6.98
CA LEU A 483 9.31 -6.91 7.39
C LEU A 483 10.44 -6.32 8.25
N MET A 484 10.91 -5.13 7.90
CA MET A 484 12.00 -4.42 8.57
C MET A 484 11.57 -3.69 9.84
N ASP A 485 10.31 -3.24 9.90
CA ASP A 485 9.74 -2.53 11.05
C ASP A 485 8.21 -2.69 11.12
N SER A 486 7.75 -3.81 11.69
CA SER A 486 6.31 -4.14 11.76
C SER A 486 5.50 -3.21 12.66
N GLU A 487 6.16 -2.52 13.60
CA GLU A 487 5.53 -1.49 14.45
C GLU A 487 5.78 -0.08 13.93
N GLY A 488 6.43 0.04 12.77
CA GLY A 488 6.79 1.32 12.15
C GLY A 488 5.62 2.02 11.47
N LEU A 489 5.96 2.94 10.56
CA LEU A 489 4.99 3.79 9.87
C LEU A 489 3.93 3.02 9.09
N ILE A 490 4.23 1.79 8.64
CA ILE A 490 3.28 0.96 7.91
C ILE A 490 1.99 0.69 8.71
N THR A 491 2.05 0.77 10.04
CA THR A 491 0.89 0.64 10.94
C THR A 491 -0.13 1.76 10.78
N ALA A 492 0.28 2.94 10.30
CA ALA A 492 -0.63 4.05 10.01
C ALA A 492 -1.71 3.66 8.99
N ARG A 493 -1.41 2.69 8.12
CA ARG A 493 -2.36 2.18 7.11
C ARG A 493 -3.46 1.32 7.70
N ASN A 494 -3.35 0.83 8.94
CA ASN A 494 -4.39 -0.01 9.55
C ASN A 494 -5.70 0.74 9.81
N LYS A 495 -5.67 2.08 9.79
CA LYS A 495 -6.85 2.89 10.05
C LYS A 495 -7.86 2.73 8.94
N GLN A 496 -9.05 2.30 9.33
CA GLN A 496 -10.21 2.29 8.45
C GLN A 496 -11.10 3.45 8.83
N VAL A 497 -11.40 4.28 7.85
CA VAL A 497 -12.31 5.39 8.00
C VAL A 497 -13.55 5.01 7.21
N THR A 498 -14.50 4.35 7.88
CA THR A 498 -15.80 4.00 7.31
C THR A 498 -16.57 5.28 7.05
N LEU A 499 -16.42 5.78 5.84
CA LEU A 499 -17.22 6.88 5.36
C LEU A 499 -18.60 6.30 5.04
N ARG A 500 -19.62 6.86 5.67
CA ARG A 500 -21.02 6.58 5.37
C ARG A 500 -21.50 7.66 4.41
N PRO A 501 -21.27 7.52 3.09
CA PRO A 501 -21.79 8.49 2.15
C PRO A 501 -23.30 8.54 2.29
N LEU A 502 -23.86 9.75 2.22
CA LEU A 502 -25.30 9.92 2.19
C LEU A 502 -25.83 9.25 0.90
N ASP A 503 -26.84 8.40 1.07
CA ASP A 503 -27.53 7.77 -0.06
C ASP A 503 -28.22 8.87 -0.88
N LYS A 504 -27.66 9.17 -2.06
CA LYS A 504 -28.13 10.25 -2.92
C LYS A 504 -29.59 10.04 -3.39
N ILE A 505 -30.07 8.79 -3.42
CA ILE A 505 -31.43 8.46 -3.83
C ILE A 505 -32.40 8.81 -2.70
N ARG A 506 -32.18 8.25 -1.50
CA ARG A 506 -32.99 8.57 -0.30
C ARG A 506 -32.94 10.06 0.04
N LEU A 507 -31.77 10.69 -0.09
CA LEU A 507 -31.62 12.11 0.20
C LEU A 507 -32.41 12.98 -0.77
N LYS A 508 -32.63 12.55 -2.02
CA LYS A 508 -33.47 13.28 -2.98
C LYS A 508 -34.96 13.14 -2.65
N GLU A 509 -35.39 11.97 -2.18
CA GLU A 509 -36.79 11.69 -1.81
C GLU A 509 -37.18 12.33 -0.46
N GLU A 510 -36.31 12.24 0.55
CA GLU A 510 -36.60 12.69 1.92
C GLU A 510 -36.10 14.11 2.22
N ARG A 511 -35.43 14.79 1.26
CA ARG A 511 -34.81 16.12 1.45
C ARG A 511 -35.73 17.09 2.17
N THR A 512 -36.95 17.21 1.65
CA THR A 512 -37.94 18.19 2.10
C THR A 512 -38.42 17.88 3.51
N GLN A 513 -38.54 16.59 3.87
CA GLN A 513 -38.93 16.16 5.21
C GLN A 513 -37.86 16.53 6.23
N TRP A 514 -36.60 16.20 5.95
CA TRP A 514 -35.47 16.54 6.84
C TRP A 514 -35.26 18.06 6.98
N GLN A 515 -35.49 18.83 5.91
CA GLN A 515 -35.44 20.30 5.98
C GLN A 515 -36.57 20.88 6.85
N LEU A 516 -37.81 20.40 6.67
CA LEU A 516 -38.95 20.79 7.50
C LEU A 516 -38.75 20.41 8.97
N LEU A 517 -38.24 19.20 9.23
CA LEU A 517 -37.93 18.74 10.58
C LEU A 517 -36.89 19.66 11.23
N ASN A 518 -35.76 19.92 10.58
CA ASN A 518 -34.69 20.76 11.13
C ASN A 518 -35.10 22.23 11.29
N LEU A 519 -36.04 22.72 10.48
CA LEU A 519 -36.57 24.09 10.61
C LEU A 519 -37.62 24.20 11.73
N LEU A 520 -38.60 23.29 11.75
CA LEU A 520 -39.74 23.37 12.66
C LEU A 520 -39.44 22.80 14.04
N ALA A 521 -38.63 21.75 14.15
CA ALA A 521 -38.37 21.11 15.44
C ALA A 521 -37.76 22.07 16.47
N PRO A 522 -36.75 22.91 16.17
CA PRO A 522 -36.23 23.88 17.13
C PRO A 522 -37.27 24.93 17.53
N LEU A 523 -38.09 25.39 16.59
CA LEU A 523 -39.17 26.37 16.85
C LEU A 523 -40.23 25.79 17.78
N VAL A 524 -40.62 24.52 17.56
CA VAL A 524 -41.55 23.80 18.44
C VAL A 524 -40.94 23.59 19.82
N LEU A 525 -39.65 23.24 19.90
CA LEU A 525 -38.94 23.07 21.18
C LEU A 525 -38.87 24.37 21.99
N ILE A 526 -38.57 25.49 21.33
CA ILE A 526 -38.57 26.82 21.95
C ILE A 526 -39.99 27.20 22.39
N GLY A 527 -41.00 26.94 21.55
CA GLY A 527 -42.40 27.19 21.87
C GLY A 527 -42.87 26.38 23.09
N LEU A 528 -42.50 25.10 23.19
CA LEU A 528 -42.80 24.24 24.32
C LEU A 528 -42.07 24.70 25.59
N LEU A 529 -40.78 25.02 25.50
CA LEU A 529 -40.01 25.55 26.64
C LEU A 529 -40.59 26.88 27.14
N GLY A 530 -40.95 27.78 26.23
CA GLY A 530 -41.62 29.04 26.53
C GLY A 530 -43.00 28.82 27.17
N GLY A 531 -43.78 27.86 26.66
CA GLY A 531 -45.08 27.49 27.21
C GLY A 531 -44.99 26.90 28.62
N VAL A 532 -44.05 25.97 28.85
CA VAL A 532 -43.78 25.39 30.18
C VAL A 532 -43.28 26.46 31.15
N TRP A 533 -42.40 27.36 30.70
CA TRP A 533 -41.93 28.49 31.50
C TRP A 533 -43.08 29.45 31.88
N GLN A 534 -43.96 29.77 30.93
CA GLN A 534 -45.12 30.64 31.18
C GLN A 534 -46.14 29.96 32.12
N TRP A 535 -46.35 28.66 31.98
CA TRP A 535 -47.26 27.88 32.83
C TRP A 535 -46.74 27.76 34.26
N THR A 536 -45.45 27.45 34.43
CA THR A 536 -44.80 27.40 35.75
C THR A 536 -44.74 28.78 36.41
N ARG A 537 -44.52 29.84 35.63
CA ARG A 537 -44.62 31.23 36.11
C ARG A 537 -46.04 31.56 36.58
N LYS A 538 -47.08 31.25 35.81
CA LYS A 538 -48.48 31.45 36.24
C LYS A 538 -48.78 30.70 37.54
N ARG A 539 -48.33 29.45 37.70
CA ARG A 539 -48.55 28.70 38.95
C ARG A 539 -47.78 29.26 40.15
N LYS A 540 -46.58 29.82 39.96
CA LYS A 540 -45.78 30.41 41.05
C LYS A 540 -46.19 31.82 41.45
N TYR A 541 -46.83 32.59 40.56
CA TYR A 541 -47.09 34.01 40.77
C TYR A 541 -48.57 34.44 40.64
N ALA A 542 -49.49 33.52 40.32
CA ALA A 542 -50.93 33.81 40.23
C ALA A 542 -51.76 33.37 41.47
N THR A 543 -51.11 32.97 42.55
CA THR A 543 -51.72 32.93 43.89
C THR A 543 -51.15 34.10 44.69
N GLY A 544 -51.78 35.25 44.49
CA GLY A 544 -51.71 36.43 45.37
C GLY A 544 -53.11 36.72 45.83
#